data_AF-A0A0T2MKL5-F1
#
_entry.id   AF-A0A0T2MKL5-F1
#
_cell.length_a   1.000
_cell.length_b   1.000
_cell.length_c   1.000
_cell.angle_alpha   90.00
_cell.angle_beta   90.00
_cell.angle_gamma   90.00
#
_symmetry.space_group_name_H-M   'P 1'
#
loop_
_entity.id
_entity.type
_entity.pdbx_description
1 polymer ?
#
loop_
_entity_poly.entity_id
_entity_poly.type
_entity_poly.pdbx_seq_one_letter_code
_entity_poly.pdbx_strand_id
1 'polypeptide(L)'
;MSTELALFAHAKEALAAAVRFDEVQSIRSRARQAEAYGKIARDKGLIADANEVIARAERKLGIMLRAVKNDGLLSQGGRPETSNLSEPETGDGQEPVFDNTPFTLADIGVDKKLSSRAQKLAELEDAAFEAVVADKREKILATEPVSASPKTIKVAAQPKPEPIKPLKPRRFHQFVVSLLALSFASDRVTSVGIWDLARMCGIVTVDGDDVEFTPEAYEALGALAETALKPFIEAQTNTPEGSGTAREASGGQPLPGDGDIGDLQHGTQSAPHHLQQLQLREAYEGEVALLGDKRGKLTMALAEPAMRAGYDAEVPVALIAQDLGHPLGTIKTWANRLELTSIDRMHARQQRYGGAA
;
A
#
# COMPACT_ATOMS: atom_id res chain seq x y z
N MET A 1 8.55 -35.71 7.74
CA MET A 1 7.53 -34.64 7.88
C MET A 1 7.70 -33.72 6.69
N SER A 2 6.63 -33.50 5.89
CA SER A 2 6.65 -32.54 4.79
C SER A 2 6.91 -31.13 5.33
N THR A 3 7.71 -30.34 4.62
CA THR A 3 8.13 -28.99 5.00
C THR A 3 6.95 -28.05 5.26
N GLU A 4 5.84 -28.23 4.55
CA GLU A 4 4.60 -27.45 4.70
C GLU A 4 3.93 -27.65 6.07
N LEU A 5 3.84 -28.89 6.55
CA LEU A 5 3.27 -29.19 7.88
C LEU A 5 4.13 -28.57 9.00
N ALA A 6 5.45 -28.50 8.79
CA ALA A 6 6.36 -27.86 9.73
C ALA A 6 6.15 -26.33 9.79
N LEU A 7 5.95 -25.67 8.64
CA LEU A 7 5.65 -24.23 8.58
C LEU A 7 4.33 -23.89 9.26
N PHE A 8 3.30 -24.71 9.05
CA PHE A 8 2.00 -24.53 9.70
C PHE A 8 2.06 -24.71 11.21
N ALA A 9 2.76 -25.76 11.69
CA ALA A 9 2.99 -25.96 13.12
C ALA A 9 3.74 -24.77 13.74
N HIS A 10 4.79 -24.30 13.07
CA HIS A 10 5.57 -23.14 13.53
C HIS A 10 4.73 -21.86 13.58
N ALA A 11 3.81 -21.65 12.62
CA ALA A 11 2.89 -20.52 12.65
C ALA A 11 1.93 -20.57 13.85
N LYS A 12 1.48 -21.77 14.26
CA LYS A 12 0.66 -21.95 15.47
C LYS A 12 1.46 -21.67 16.74
N GLU A 13 2.69 -22.16 16.82
CA GLU A 13 3.60 -21.91 17.94
C GLU A 13 3.93 -20.42 18.07
N ALA A 14 4.30 -19.76 16.97
CA ALA A 14 4.55 -18.33 16.93
C ALA A 14 3.31 -17.53 17.37
N LEU A 15 2.11 -17.95 16.95
CA LEU A 15 0.88 -17.32 17.38
C LEU A 15 0.62 -17.53 18.87
N ALA A 16 0.93 -18.70 19.42
CA ALA A 16 0.81 -18.96 20.86
C ALA A 16 1.78 -18.09 21.67
N ALA A 17 3.02 -17.92 21.18
CA ALA A 17 4.06 -17.11 21.81
C ALA A 17 3.85 -15.60 21.70
N ALA A 18 3.11 -15.11 20.70
CA ALA A 18 2.90 -13.66 20.49
C ALA A 18 2.22 -12.99 21.70
N VAL A 19 2.87 -12.00 22.31
CA VAL A 19 2.33 -11.26 23.48
C VAL A 19 1.80 -9.89 23.06
N ARG A 20 2.26 -9.37 21.93
CA ARG A 20 1.94 -8.01 21.46
C ARG A 20 0.98 -8.00 20.28
N PHE A 21 0.27 -6.87 20.12
CA PHE A 21 -0.72 -6.67 19.05
C PHE A 21 -0.10 -6.70 17.64
N ASP A 22 1.08 -6.09 17.48
CA ASP A 22 1.85 -6.03 16.24
C ASP A 22 2.32 -7.42 15.79
N GLU A 23 2.77 -8.26 16.72
CA GLU A 23 3.15 -9.65 16.44
C GLU A 23 1.97 -10.48 15.90
N VAL A 24 0.82 -10.43 16.58
CA VAL A 24 -0.40 -11.13 16.13
C VAL A 24 -0.84 -10.63 14.76
N GLN A 25 -0.76 -9.33 14.51
CA GLN A 25 -1.11 -8.74 13.22
C GLN A 25 -0.13 -9.14 12.11
N SER A 26 1.17 -9.19 12.40
CA SER A 26 2.20 -9.64 11.46
C SER A 26 1.96 -11.09 11.03
N ILE A 27 1.70 -12.00 11.98
CA ILE A 27 1.39 -13.41 11.70
C ILE A 27 0.12 -13.52 10.84
N ARG A 28 -0.93 -12.79 11.19
CA ARG A 28 -2.18 -12.76 10.42
C ARG A 28 -1.97 -12.26 8.98
N SER A 29 -1.17 -11.22 8.80
CA SER A 29 -0.89 -10.66 7.48
C SER A 29 -0.12 -11.65 6.60
N ARG A 30 0.87 -12.36 7.16
CA ARG A 30 1.57 -13.45 6.47
C ARG A 30 0.64 -14.60 6.11
N ALA A 31 -0.27 -14.98 7.01
CA ALA A 31 -1.26 -16.01 6.71
C ALA A 31 -2.23 -15.59 5.60
N ARG A 32 -2.63 -14.32 5.54
CA ARG A 32 -3.43 -13.79 4.40
C ARG A 32 -2.68 -13.82 3.08
N GLN A 33 -1.37 -13.56 3.12
CA GLN A 33 -0.52 -13.69 1.95
C GLN A 33 -0.46 -15.15 1.47
N ALA A 34 -0.30 -16.11 2.39
CA ALA A 34 -0.35 -17.53 2.08
C ALA A 34 -1.72 -17.95 1.51
N GLU A 35 -2.83 -17.44 2.04
CA GLU A 35 -4.17 -17.67 1.49
C GLU A 35 -4.29 -17.17 0.04
N ALA A 36 -3.76 -15.97 -0.24
CA ALA A 36 -3.76 -15.40 -1.59
C ALA A 36 -2.93 -16.25 -2.56
N TYR A 37 -1.74 -16.69 -2.15
CA TYR A 37 -0.93 -17.61 -2.95
C TYR A 37 -1.62 -18.95 -3.17
N GLY A 38 -2.26 -19.52 -2.14
CA GLY A 38 -3.05 -20.74 -2.27
C GLY A 38 -4.18 -20.60 -3.28
N LYS A 39 -4.84 -19.43 -3.36
CA LYS A 39 -5.87 -19.15 -4.38
C LYS A 39 -5.30 -19.12 -5.79
N ILE A 40 -4.13 -18.50 -5.98
CA ILE A 40 -3.45 -18.44 -7.28
C ILE A 40 -2.99 -19.85 -7.71
N ALA A 41 -2.37 -20.60 -6.80
CA ALA A 41 -1.90 -21.96 -7.03
C ALA A 41 -3.02 -23.01 -7.06
N ARG A 42 -4.26 -22.63 -6.73
CA ARG A 42 -5.42 -23.52 -6.51
C ARG A 42 -5.16 -24.63 -5.48
N ASP A 43 -4.28 -24.36 -4.52
CA ASP A 43 -3.96 -25.25 -3.41
C ASP A 43 -4.93 -25.04 -2.25
N LYS A 44 -5.88 -25.96 -2.10
CA LYS A 44 -6.88 -25.93 -1.02
C LYS A 44 -6.29 -26.24 0.34
N GLY A 45 -5.23 -27.04 0.41
CA GLY A 45 -4.56 -27.36 1.67
C GLY A 45 -3.95 -26.09 2.25
N LEU A 46 -3.19 -25.37 1.44
CA LEU A 46 -2.62 -24.08 1.82
C LEU A 46 -3.69 -23.04 2.18
N ILE A 47 -4.79 -22.95 1.41
CA ILE A 47 -5.92 -22.06 1.74
C ILE A 47 -6.54 -22.44 3.09
N ALA A 48 -6.75 -23.73 3.35
CA ALA A 48 -7.36 -24.22 4.58
C ALA A 48 -6.48 -23.95 5.80
N ASP A 49 -5.18 -24.26 5.71
CA ASP A 49 -4.18 -23.99 6.74
C ASP A 49 -4.05 -22.48 7.02
N ALA A 50 -3.95 -21.66 5.98
CA ALA A 50 -3.88 -20.21 6.11
C ALA A 50 -5.12 -19.63 6.79
N ASN A 51 -6.32 -20.07 6.41
CA ASN A 51 -7.57 -19.64 7.03
C ASN A 51 -7.65 -20.03 8.51
N GLU A 52 -7.13 -21.21 8.87
CA GLU A 52 -7.04 -21.66 10.26
C GLU A 52 -6.17 -20.69 11.10
N VAL A 53 -5.00 -20.33 10.60
CA VAL A 53 -4.08 -19.38 11.27
C VAL A 53 -4.72 -17.99 11.37
N ILE A 54 -5.37 -17.51 10.31
CA ILE A 54 -6.09 -16.22 10.32
C ILE A 54 -7.18 -16.23 11.39
N ALA A 55 -8.01 -17.27 11.45
CA ALA A 55 -9.10 -17.36 12.41
C ALA A 55 -8.60 -17.35 13.86
N ARG A 56 -7.53 -18.11 14.15
CA ARG A 56 -6.92 -18.12 15.49
C ARG A 56 -6.24 -16.80 15.84
N ALA A 57 -5.56 -16.16 14.89
CA ALA A 57 -4.94 -14.87 15.12
C ALA A 57 -5.98 -13.79 15.42
N GLU A 58 -7.12 -13.79 14.71
CA GLU A 58 -8.22 -12.87 14.98
C GLU A 58 -8.89 -13.15 16.33
N ARG A 59 -9.03 -14.42 16.73
CA ARG A 59 -9.54 -14.75 18.07
C ARG A 59 -8.60 -14.26 19.16
N LYS A 60 -7.29 -14.53 19.06
CA LYS A 60 -6.28 -14.05 20.01
C LYS A 60 -6.29 -12.53 20.11
N LEU A 61 -6.33 -11.85 18.96
CA LEU A 61 -6.47 -10.40 18.89
C LEU A 61 -7.71 -9.91 19.63
N GLY A 62 -8.85 -10.59 19.46
CA GLY A 62 -10.10 -10.25 20.15
C GLY A 62 -10.03 -10.44 21.66
N ILE A 63 -9.36 -11.49 22.15
CA ILE A 63 -9.12 -11.73 23.58
C ILE A 63 -8.28 -10.59 24.16
N MET A 64 -7.18 -10.23 23.50
CA MET A 64 -6.31 -9.13 23.92
C MET A 64 -7.05 -7.79 23.94
N LEU A 65 -7.85 -7.50 22.91
CA LEU A 65 -8.67 -6.28 22.85
C LEU A 65 -9.72 -6.23 23.97
N ARG A 66 -10.33 -7.36 24.32
CA ARG A 66 -11.29 -7.43 25.43
C ARG A 66 -10.61 -7.22 26.77
N ALA A 67 -9.45 -7.83 27.00
CA ALA A 67 -8.67 -7.63 28.23
C ALA A 67 -8.34 -6.14 28.44
N VAL A 68 -7.73 -5.50 27.43
CA VAL A 68 -7.40 -4.07 27.48
C VAL A 68 -8.64 -3.19 27.65
N LYS A 69 -9.77 -3.56 27.02
CA LYS A 69 -11.04 -2.84 27.18
C LYS A 69 -11.58 -2.95 28.61
N ASN A 70 -11.48 -4.13 29.24
CA ASN A 70 -11.88 -4.36 30.61
C ASN A 70 -10.99 -3.60 31.61
N ASP A 71 -9.70 -3.46 31.27
CA ASP A 71 -8.73 -2.67 32.06
C ASP A 71 -8.89 -1.16 31.89
N GLY A 72 -9.85 -0.71 31.06
CA GLY A 72 -10.10 0.71 30.80
C GLY A 72 -9.03 1.42 29.95
N LEU A 73 -8.06 0.68 29.43
CA LEU A 73 -6.93 1.22 28.64
C LEU A 73 -7.28 1.51 27.18
N LEU A 74 -8.42 0.99 26.69
CA LEU A 74 -8.89 1.19 25.31
C LEU A 74 -9.93 2.30 25.23
N SER A 75 -9.74 3.26 24.33
CA SER A 75 -10.70 4.34 24.12
C SER A 75 -12.06 3.78 23.67
N GLN A 76 -13.13 4.13 24.41
CA GLN A 76 -14.46 3.55 24.17
C GLN A 76 -15.11 4.01 22.86
N GLY A 77 -14.57 5.04 22.20
CA GLY A 77 -15.08 5.53 20.93
C GLY A 77 -16.47 6.14 21.04
N GLY A 78 -16.53 7.47 20.95
CA GLY A 78 -17.75 8.27 20.90
C GLY A 78 -17.35 9.72 20.72
N ARG A 79 -18.25 10.56 20.19
CA ARG A 79 -18.14 12.00 20.48
C ARG A 79 -18.29 12.10 22.00
N PRO A 80 -17.37 12.73 22.73
CA PRO A 80 -17.54 12.86 24.17
C PRO A 80 -18.88 13.59 24.40
N GLU A 81 -19.84 12.95 25.07
CA GLU A 81 -21.06 13.64 25.56
C GLU A 81 -20.69 14.70 26.60
N THR A 82 -19.50 14.59 27.17
CA THR A 82 -18.87 15.60 27.99
C THR A 82 -17.52 15.96 27.38
N SER A 83 -17.50 17.03 26.57
CA SER A 83 -16.34 17.89 26.64
C SER A 83 -16.17 18.28 28.10
N ASN A 84 -15.23 17.64 28.81
CA ASN A 84 -14.68 18.18 30.05
C ASN A 84 -13.84 19.43 29.72
N LEU A 85 -14.48 20.40 29.08
CA LEU A 85 -14.13 21.82 29.06
C LEU A 85 -14.82 22.54 30.22
N SER A 86 -15.34 21.80 31.21
CA SER A 86 -15.93 22.33 32.42
C SER A 86 -15.46 21.51 33.62
N GLU A 87 -14.19 21.65 33.97
CA GLU A 87 -13.73 22.03 35.30
C GLU A 87 -12.19 21.92 35.37
N PRO A 88 -11.47 23.01 35.68
CA PRO A 88 -10.11 22.91 36.14
C PRO A 88 -10.17 22.44 37.60
N GLU A 89 -10.18 21.13 37.85
CA GLU A 89 -9.62 20.64 39.12
C GLU A 89 -8.11 20.95 39.07
N THR A 90 -7.82 22.17 39.51
CA THR A 90 -6.50 22.67 39.81
C THR A 90 -6.01 21.88 41.02
N GLY A 91 -5.47 20.69 40.75
CA GLY A 91 -4.52 20.07 41.66
C GLY A 91 -3.26 20.94 41.69
N ASP A 92 -2.77 21.23 42.89
CA ASP A 92 -1.62 22.08 43.15
C ASP A 92 -0.45 21.79 42.20
N GLY A 93 0.16 22.87 41.67
CA GLY A 93 1.04 22.87 40.50
C GLY A 93 2.42 22.21 40.66
N GLN A 94 2.53 21.03 41.28
CA GLN A 94 3.78 20.27 41.39
C GLN A 94 3.70 18.77 41.09
N GLU A 95 2.58 18.23 40.61
CA GLU A 95 2.54 16.85 40.12
C GLU A 95 2.19 16.80 38.63
N PRO A 96 2.99 16.10 37.78
CA PRO A 96 2.60 15.88 36.40
C PRO A 96 1.31 15.07 36.38
N VAL A 97 0.24 15.65 35.83
CA VAL A 97 -0.96 14.91 35.44
C VAL A 97 -0.49 13.81 34.49
N PHE A 98 -0.43 12.56 34.97
CA PHE A 98 -0.16 11.43 34.09
C PHE A 98 -1.28 11.39 33.06
N ASP A 99 -0.94 11.58 31.79
CA ASP A 99 -1.84 11.42 30.65
C ASP A 99 -2.26 9.94 30.57
N ASN A 100 -3.22 9.53 31.40
CA ASN A 100 -3.90 8.24 31.34
C ASN A 100 -4.90 8.22 30.18
N THR A 101 -4.53 8.83 29.03
CA THR A 101 -5.38 8.83 27.85
C THR A 101 -5.41 7.41 27.28
N PRO A 102 -6.58 6.76 27.25
CA PRO A 102 -6.67 5.41 26.74
C PRO A 102 -6.32 5.40 25.25
N PHE A 103 -5.48 4.45 24.83
CA PHE A 103 -5.02 4.39 23.44
C PHE A 103 -6.17 3.97 22.52
N THR A 104 -6.08 4.37 21.25
CA THR A 104 -7.10 4.08 20.24
C THR A 104 -6.77 2.81 19.45
N LEU A 105 -7.77 2.24 18.76
CA LEU A 105 -7.55 1.12 17.84
C LEU A 105 -6.54 1.47 16.72
N ALA A 106 -6.47 2.74 16.32
CA ALA A 106 -5.53 3.19 15.31
C ALA A 106 -4.08 3.18 15.82
N ASP A 107 -3.85 3.46 17.11
CA ASP A 107 -2.53 3.46 17.72
C ASP A 107 -1.88 2.07 17.72
N ILE A 108 -2.70 1.03 17.81
CA ILE A 108 -2.26 -0.39 17.70
C ILE A 108 -2.37 -0.96 16.27
N GLY A 109 -2.67 -0.12 15.28
CA GLY A 109 -2.76 -0.52 13.87
C GLY A 109 -3.95 -1.41 13.53
N VAL A 110 -5.00 -1.49 14.36
CA VAL A 110 -6.15 -2.37 14.16
C VAL A 110 -7.33 -1.59 13.56
N ASP A 111 -7.79 -2.01 12.38
CA ASP A 111 -9.00 -1.45 11.78
C ASP A 111 -10.28 -1.78 12.58
N LYS A 112 -11.27 -0.88 12.56
CA LYS A 112 -12.55 -1.03 13.27
C LYS A 112 -13.30 -2.29 12.87
N LYS A 113 -13.30 -2.66 11.57
CA LYS A 113 -13.97 -3.89 11.10
C LYS A 113 -13.25 -5.14 11.59
N LEU A 114 -11.92 -5.10 11.61
CA LEU A 114 -11.11 -6.18 12.16
C LEU A 114 -11.37 -6.36 13.65
N SER A 115 -11.34 -5.26 14.42
CA SER A 115 -11.63 -5.27 15.86
C SER A 115 -13.00 -5.88 16.17
N SER A 116 -14.06 -5.45 15.47
CA SER A 116 -15.40 -6.00 15.66
C SER A 116 -15.47 -7.50 15.37
N ARG A 117 -14.84 -7.99 14.28
CA ARG A 117 -14.82 -9.42 13.95
C ARG A 117 -14.00 -10.23 14.96
N ALA A 118 -12.83 -9.72 15.34
CA ALA A 118 -11.95 -10.33 16.33
C ALA A 118 -12.66 -10.49 17.69
N GLN A 119 -13.32 -9.43 18.16
CA GLN A 119 -14.06 -9.46 19.42
C GLN A 119 -15.23 -10.45 19.38
N LYS A 120 -15.92 -10.63 18.24
CA LYS A 120 -16.97 -11.66 18.10
C LYS A 120 -16.39 -13.08 18.16
N LEU A 121 -15.23 -13.32 17.54
CA LEU A 121 -14.55 -14.62 17.62
C LEU A 121 -14.05 -14.94 19.02
N ALA A 122 -13.62 -13.92 19.77
CA ALA A 122 -13.22 -14.05 21.17
C ALA A 122 -14.40 -14.26 22.13
N GLU A 123 -15.64 -14.04 21.69
CA GLU A 123 -16.84 -14.34 22.48
C GLU A 123 -17.21 -15.80 22.48
N LEU A 124 -16.82 -16.52 21.43
CA LEU A 124 -17.12 -17.93 21.29
C LEU A 124 -16.35 -18.73 22.34
N GLU A 125 -17.05 -19.67 22.98
CA GLU A 125 -16.44 -20.71 23.80
C GLU A 125 -15.44 -21.53 22.97
N ASP A 126 -14.40 -22.08 23.60
CA ASP A 126 -13.35 -22.84 22.91
C ASP A 126 -13.90 -23.96 22.04
N ALA A 127 -14.86 -24.75 22.55
CA ALA A 127 -15.47 -25.84 21.79
C ALA A 127 -16.24 -25.32 20.56
N ALA A 128 -17.01 -24.24 20.71
CA ALA A 128 -17.75 -23.62 19.63
C ALA A 128 -16.81 -23.02 18.57
N PHE A 129 -15.70 -22.43 18.99
CA PHE A 129 -14.71 -21.88 18.08
C PHE A 129 -14.01 -22.98 17.27
N GLU A 130 -13.54 -24.06 17.91
CA GLU A 130 -12.88 -25.15 17.19
C GLU A 130 -13.85 -25.83 16.21
N ALA A 131 -15.13 -25.98 16.54
CA ALA A 131 -16.16 -26.43 15.60
C ALA A 131 -16.28 -25.51 14.37
N VAL A 132 -16.35 -24.18 14.58
CA VAL A 132 -16.41 -23.21 13.48
C VAL A 132 -15.16 -23.25 12.60
N VAL A 133 -13.98 -23.47 13.19
CA VAL A 133 -12.72 -23.59 12.45
C VAL A 133 -12.68 -24.89 11.64
N ALA A 134 -13.07 -26.01 12.25
CA ALA A 134 -13.15 -27.31 11.59
C ALA A 134 -14.15 -27.31 10.42
N ASP A 135 -15.36 -26.78 10.63
CA ASP A 135 -16.39 -26.64 9.60
C ASP A 135 -15.90 -25.80 8.41
N LYS A 136 -15.18 -24.71 8.68
CA LYS A 136 -14.61 -23.87 7.62
C LYS A 136 -13.52 -24.60 6.86
N ARG A 137 -12.65 -25.32 7.57
CA ARG A 137 -11.59 -26.13 6.98
C ARG A 137 -12.18 -27.19 6.05
N GLU A 138 -13.17 -27.93 6.53
CA GLU A 138 -13.87 -28.96 5.75
C GLU A 138 -14.52 -28.35 4.51
N LYS A 139 -15.23 -27.22 4.63
CA LYS A 139 -15.84 -26.53 3.48
C LYS A 139 -14.81 -26.11 2.43
N ILE A 140 -13.65 -25.60 2.83
CA ILE A 140 -12.58 -25.21 1.90
C ILE A 140 -12.06 -26.44 1.14
N LEU A 141 -11.87 -27.57 1.83
CA LEU A 141 -11.38 -28.81 1.22
C LEU A 141 -12.45 -29.48 0.34
N ALA A 142 -13.70 -29.50 0.80
CA ALA A 142 -14.84 -30.16 0.16
C ALA A 142 -15.40 -29.41 -1.04
N THR A 143 -15.16 -28.09 -1.15
CA THR A 143 -15.56 -27.32 -2.34
C THR A 143 -14.82 -27.89 -3.55
N GLU A 144 -15.48 -28.67 -4.40
CA GLU A 144 -14.91 -29.16 -5.66
C GLU A 144 -14.34 -27.98 -6.47
N PRO A 145 -13.25 -28.18 -7.25
CA PRO A 145 -12.86 -27.13 -8.18
C PRO A 145 -14.08 -26.86 -9.04
N VAL A 146 -14.59 -25.63 -8.99
CA VAL A 146 -15.42 -25.14 -10.08
C VAL A 146 -14.48 -25.17 -11.28
N SER A 147 -14.50 -26.30 -12.01
CA SER A 147 -14.34 -26.24 -13.45
C SER A 147 -15.33 -25.17 -13.85
N ALA A 148 -14.82 -23.98 -14.16
CA ALA A 148 -15.60 -22.94 -14.75
C ALA A 148 -15.90 -23.39 -16.18
N SER A 149 -16.72 -24.43 -16.34
CA SER A 149 -17.67 -24.49 -17.42
C SER A 149 -18.48 -23.21 -17.26
N PRO A 150 -18.49 -22.28 -18.24
CA PRO A 150 -19.29 -21.08 -18.14
C PRO A 150 -20.72 -21.54 -17.84
N LYS A 151 -21.29 -21.07 -16.72
CA LYS A 151 -22.69 -21.35 -16.39
C LYS A 151 -23.50 -20.89 -17.59
N THR A 152 -24.02 -21.84 -18.37
CA THR A 152 -25.07 -21.59 -19.34
C THR A 152 -26.27 -21.13 -18.54
N ILE A 153 -26.38 -19.82 -18.39
CA ILE A 153 -27.64 -19.17 -18.08
C ILE A 153 -28.59 -19.69 -19.15
N LYS A 154 -29.66 -20.38 -18.76
CA LYS A 154 -30.77 -20.68 -19.67
C LYS A 154 -31.36 -19.34 -20.10
N VAL A 155 -30.83 -18.80 -21.19
CA VAL A 155 -31.44 -17.70 -21.91
C VAL A 155 -32.72 -18.28 -22.49
N ALA A 156 -33.86 -17.98 -21.85
CA ALA A 156 -35.14 -18.08 -22.51
C ALA A 156 -35.02 -17.35 -23.85
N ALA A 157 -35.47 -17.99 -24.94
CA ALA A 157 -35.30 -17.51 -26.31
C ALA A 157 -35.62 -16.01 -26.40
N GLN A 158 -34.56 -15.20 -26.44
CA GLN A 158 -34.68 -13.78 -26.68
C GLN A 158 -35.08 -13.62 -28.14
N PRO A 159 -36.04 -12.72 -28.46
CA PRO A 159 -36.29 -12.35 -29.84
C PRO A 159 -34.97 -11.86 -30.47
N LYS A 160 -34.80 -12.21 -31.76
CA LYS A 160 -33.62 -11.94 -32.60
C LYS A 160 -32.89 -10.65 -32.17
N PRO A 161 -31.60 -10.70 -31.79
CA PRO A 161 -30.93 -9.56 -31.20
C PRO A 161 -30.90 -8.40 -32.19
N GLU A 162 -31.49 -7.28 -31.80
CA GLU A 162 -31.25 -5.99 -32.44
C GLU A 162 -29.75 -5.65 -32.31
N PRO A 163 -29.14 -4.98 -33.30
CA PRO A 163 -27.72 -4.64 -33.26
C PRO A 163 -27.41 -3.86 -31.97
N ILE A 164 -26.50 -4.43 -31.17
CA ILE A 164 -26.06 -3.84 -29.90
C ILE A 164 -25.45 -2.49 -30.22
N LYS A 165 -26.05 -1.41 -29.72
CA LYS A 165 -25.50 -0.06 -29.86
C LYS A 165 -24.22 0.04 -29.04
N PRO A 166 -23.07 0.47 -29.61
CA PRO A 166 -21.83 0.55 -28.88
C PRO A 166 -21.95 1.54 -27.71
N LEU A 167 -21.37 1.15 -26.57
CA LEU A 167 -21.33 1.97 -25.35
C LEU A 167 -20.40 3.16 -25.57
N LYS A 168 -20.82 4.35 -25.12
CA LYS A 168 -20.01 5.57 -25.23
C LYS A 168 -18.63 5.38 -24.58
N PRO A 169 -17.55 5.86 -25.22
CA PRO A 169 -16.19 5.69 -24.72
C PRO A 169 -16.05 6.37 -23.34
N ARG A 170 -15.71 5.57 -22.33
CA ARG A 170 -15.35 6.06 -20.98
C ARG A 170 -13.88 6.47 -20.97
N ARG A 171 -13.47 7.34 -20.02
CA ARG A 171 -12.06 7.80 -19.83
C ARG A 171 -11.01 6.68 -19.87
N PHE A 172 -11.39 5.47 -19.46
CA PHE A 172 -10.54 4.29 -19.54
C PHE A 172 -10.22 3.84 -20.99
N HIS A 173 -11.15 3.97 -21.93
CA HIS A 173 -10.91 3.65 -23.35
C HIS A 173 -9.90 4.63 -23.97
N GLN A 174 -10.00 5.92 -23.62
CA GLN A 174 -9.02 6.93 -24.05
C GLN A 174 -7.62 6.63 -23.50
N PHE A 175 -7.53 6.14 -22.26
CA PHE A 175 -6.26 5.72 -21.66
C PHE A 175 -5.64 4.53 -22.39
N VAL A 176 -6.43 3.50 -22.70
CA VAL A 176 -5.95 2.31 -23.43
C VAL A 176 -5.56 2.64 -24.88
N VAL A 177 -6.33 3.50 -25.56
CA VAL A 177 -5.99 4.00 -26.90
C VAL A 177 -4.68 4.81 -26.88
N SER A 178 -4.47 5.64 -25.85
CA SER A 178 -3.23 6.41 -25.70
C SER A 178 -2.01 5.50 -25.46
N LEU A 179 -2.17 4.44 -24.67
CA LEU A 179 -1.14 3.41 -24.43
C LEU A 179 -0.78 2.65 -25.71
N LEU A 180 -1.78 2.30 -26.53
CA LEU A 180 -1.57 1.67 -27.83
C LEU A 180 -0.80 2.60 -28.77
N ALA A 181 -1.25 3.85 -28.92
CA ALA A 181 -0.58 4.84 -29.78
C ALA A 181 0.89 5.08 -29.38
N LEU A 182 1.17 5.17 -28.07
CA LEU A 182 2.53 5.33 -27.57
C LEU A 182 3.40 4.08 -27.81
N SER A 183 2.80 2.89 -27.76
CA SER A 183 3.50 1.64 -28.06
C SER A 183 3.89 1.56 -29.53
N PHE A 184 2.99 1.91 -30.45
CA PHE A 184 3.28 1.98 -31.89
C PHE A 184 4.33 3.03 -32.23
N ALA A 185 4.28 4.22 -31.60
CA ALA A 185 5.27 5.28 -31.83
C ALA A 185 6.67 4.91 -31.32
N SER A 186 6.77 3.98 -30.36
CA SER A 186 8.05 3.56 -29.76
C SER A 186 8.72 2.37 -30.45
N ASP A 187 8.09 1.79 -31.48
CA ASP A 187 8.48 0.53 -32.13
C ASP A 187 8.61 -0.69 -31.15
N ARG A 188 8.15 -0.54 -29.90
CA ARG A 188 8.12 -1.60 -28.89
C ARG A 188 6.78 -2.32 -28.93
N VAL A 189 6.51 -2.99 -30.04
CA VAL A 189 5.28 -3.77 -30.24
C VAL A 189 5.46 -5.19 -29.71
N THR A 190 5.58 -5.41 -28.40
CA THR A 190 5.76 -6.79 -27.89
C THR A 190 5.17 -7.13 -26.53
N SER A 191 4.59 -6.21 -25.75
CA SER A 191 3.98 -6.65 -24.50
C SER A 191 2.62 -7.29 -24.78
N VAL A 192 2.56 -8.63 -24.69
CA VAL A 192 1.32 -9.44 -24.77
C VAL A 192 0.22 -8.86 -23.88
N GLY A 193 0.60 -8.28 -22.74
CA GLY A 193 -0.33 -7.60 -21.82
C GLY A 193 -1.05 -6.38 -22.40
N ILE A 194 -0.43 -5.62 -23.31
CA ILE A 194 -1.09 -4.47 -23.97
C ILE A 194 -2.13 -4.96 -24.97
N TRP A 195 -1.83 -6.04 -25.70
CA TRP A 195 -2.76 -6.66 -26.64
C TRP A 195 -3.92 -7.36 -25.94
N ASP A 196 -3.66 -8.05 -24.83
CA ASP A 196 -4.70 -8.66 -24.00
C ASP A 196 -5.61 -7.60 -23.37
N LEU A 197 -5.04 -6.47 -22.92
CA LEU A 197 -5.81 -5.33 -22.42
C LEU A 197 -6.68 -4.71 -23.53
N ALA A 198 -6.13 -4.52 -24.72
CA ALA A 198 -6.85 -4.00 -25.88
C ALA A 198 -8.02 -4.90 -26.31
N ARG A 199 -7.79 -6.23 -26.30
CA ARG A 199 -8.80 -7.25 -26.57
C ARG A 199 -9.89 -7.28 -25.50
N MET A 200 -9.51 -7.24 -24.22
CA MET A 200 -10.46 -7.14 -23.10
C MET A 200 -11.33 -5.90 -23.17
N CYS A 201 -10.80 -4.79 -23.70
CA CYS A 201 -11.53 -3.54 -23.86
C CYS A 201 -12.37 -3.48 -25.15
N GLY A 202 -12.33 -4.50 -26.02
CA GLY A 202 -13.05 -4.52 -27.29
C GLY A 202 -12.54 -3.50 -28.31
N ILE A 203 -11.29 -3.05 -28.16
CA ILE A 203 -10.65 -2.05 -29.04
C ILE A 203 -10.05 -2.74 -30.27
N VAL A 204 -9.63 -3.98 -30.10
CA VAL A 204 -8.93 -4.77 -31.12
C VAL A 204 -9.53 -6.17 -31.18
N THR A 205 -9.75 -6.66 -32.38
CA THR A 205 -10.04 -8.06 -32.67
C THR A 205 -8.78 -8.72 -33.21
N VAL A 206 -8.46 -9.91 -32.69
CA VAL A 206 -7.30 -10.68 -33.13
C VAL A 206 -7.80 -11.99 -33.70
N ASP A 207 -7.51 -12.22 -34.98
CA ASP A 207 -7.79 -13.46 -35.72
C ASP A 207 -6.45 -14.05 -36.22
N GLY A 208 -6.00 -15.11 -35.55
CA GLY A 208 -4.65 -15.66 -35.78
C GLY A 208 -3.55 -14.66 -35.42
N ASP A 209 -2.66 -14.39 -36.36
CA ASP A 209 -1.57 -13.41 -36.24
C ASP A 209 -2.00 -11.99 -36.69
N ASP A 210 -3.21 -11.85 -37.24
CA ASP A 210 -3.73 -10.58 -37.72
C ASP A 210 -4.50 -9.84 -36.62
N VAL A 211 -4.18 -8.55 -36.50
CA VAL A 211 -4.68 -7.66 -35.46
C VAL A 211 -5.40 -6.50 -36.13
N GLU A 212 -6.73 -6.47 -36.00
CA GLU A 212 -7.56 -5.42 -36.59
C GLU A 212 -8.21 -4.58 -35.49
N PHE A 213 -8.19 -3.25 -35.65
CA PHE A 213 -8.95 -2.35 -34.79
C PHE A 213 -10.44 -2.43 -35.13
N THR A 214 -11.29 -2.33 -34.11
CA THR A 214 -12.73 -2.27 -34.34
C THR A 214 -13.12 -0.94 -35.01
N PRO A 215 -14.20 -0.89 -35.81
CA PRO A 215 -14.67 0.35 -36.43
C PRO A 215 -14.86 1.50 -35.43
N GLU A 216 -15.33 1.18 -34.22
CA GLU A 216 -15.50 2.13 -33.13
C GLU A 216 -14.16 2.62 -32.56
N ALA A 217 -13.12 1.78 -32.57
CA ALA A 217 -11.77 2.19 -32.19
C ALA A 217 -11.17 3.15 -33.22
N TYR A 218 -11.42 2.95 -34.52
CA TYR A 218 -11.04 3.91 -35.55
C TYR A 218 -11.76 5.25 -35.40
N GLU A 219 -13.06 5.24 -35.09
CA GLU A 219 -13.83 6.47 -34.83
C GLU A 219 -13.31 7.21 -33.58
N ALA A 220 -13.01 6.47 -32.51
CA ALA A 220 -12.42 7.02 -31.29
C ALA A 220 -11.01 7.58 -31.52
N LEU A 221 -10.17 6.87 -32.28
CA LEU A 221 -8.84 7.34 -32.70
C LEU A 221 -8.94 8.59 -33.57
N GLY A 222 -9.89 8.64 -34.51
CA GLY A 222 -10.17 9.80 -35.34
C GLY A 222 -10.56 11.02 -34.50
N ALA A 223 -11.49 10.86 -33.56
CA ALA A 223 -11.88 11.93 -32.65
C ALA A 223 -10.72 12.41 -31.76
N LEU A 224 -9.86 11.50 -31.30
CA LEU A 224 -8.70 11.81 -30.47
C LEU A 224 -7.62 12.54 -31.29
N ALA A 225 -7.39 12.12 -32.54
CA ALA A 225 -6.51 12.78 -33.50
C ALA A 225 -7.03 14.19 -33.83
N GLU A 226 -8.32 14.35 -34.13
CA GLU A 226 -8.92 15.67 -34.34
C GLU A 226 -8.76 16.57 -33.12
N THR A 227 -9.00 16.05 -31.91
CA THR A 227 -8.85 16.83 -30.67
C THR A 227 -7.40 17.23 -30.40
N ALA A 228 -6.44 16.34 -30.68
CA ALA A 228 -5.01 16.59 -30.48
C ALA A 228 -4.41 17.52 -31.57
N LEU A 229 -4.91 17.44 -32.81
CA LEU A 229 -4.47 18.27 -33.94
C LEU A 229 -5.15 19.64 -33.98
N LYS A 230 -6.35 19.78 -33.41
CA LYS A 230 -7.09 21.05 -33.34
C LYS A 230 -6.26 22.23 -32.81
N PRO A 231 -5.53 22.14 -31.69
CA PRO A 231 -4.67 23.24 -31.23
C PRO A 231 -3.51 23.55 -32.19
N PHE A 232 -2.99 22.57 -32.94
CA PHE A 232 -1.93 22.78 -33.93
C PHE A 232 -2.45 23.43 -35.21
N ILE A 233 -3.64 23.05 -35.67
CA ILE A 233 -4.29 23.62 -36.86
C ILE A 233 -4.76 25.05 -36.56
N GLU A 234 -5.35 25.30 -35.38
CA GLU A 234 -5.77 26.63 -34.94
C GLU A 234 -4.58 27.58 -34.66
N ALA A 235 -3.41 27.04 -34.33
CA ALA A 235 -2.17 27.81 -34.22
C ALA A 235 -1.61 28.22 -35.61
N GLN A 236 -1.78 27.40 -36.64
CA GLN A 236 -1.34 27.74 -38.00
C GLN A 236 -2.26 28.75 -38.70
N THR A 237 -3.55 28.78 -38.38
CA THR A 237 -4.51 29.72 -39.00
C THR A 237 -4.52 31.12 -38.38
N ASN A 238 -3.89 31.31 -37.21
CA ASN A 238 -3.85 32.58 -36.48
C ASN A 238 -2.47 33.29 -36.53
N THR A 239 -1.60 32.92 -37.46
CA THR A 239 -0.33 33.65 -37.65
C THR A 239 -0.54 34.78 -38.67
N PRO A 240 -0.48 36.07 -38.29
CA PRO A 240 -0.48 37.15 -39.26
C PRO A 240 0.81 37.07 -40.09
N GLU A 241 0.65 37.08 -41.42
CA GLU A 241 1.73 37.12 -42.39
C GLU A 241 2.71 38.27 -42.07
N GLY A 242 3.95 37.91 -41.75
CA GLY A 242 4.97 38.87 -41.34
C GLY A 242 6.38 38.30 -41.41
N SER A 243 6.93 38.29 -42.63
CA SER A 243 8.35 38.42 -43.00
C SER A 243 9.45 37.97 -42.02
N GLY A 244 10.39 37.14 -42.51
CA GLY A 244 11.81 37.41 -42.28
C GLY A 244 12.71 36.23 -41.89
N THR A 245 13.39 35.69 -42.92
CA THR A 245 14.81 35.27 -42.95
C THR A 245 15.36 34.17 -42.04
N ALA A 246 15.78 33.12 -42.73
CA ALA A 246 16.81 32.11 -42.45
C ALA A 246 17.97 32.46 -41.47
N ARG A 247 18.35 31.44 -40.69
CA ARG A 247 19.75 31.09 -40.30
C ARG A 247 19.76 29.68 -39.71
N GLU A 248 20.16 28.63 -40.45
CA GLU A 248 21.51 28.05 -40.60
C GLU A 248 22.19 27.54 -39.31
N ALA A 249 22.50 26.23 -39.35
CA ALA A 249 23.62 25.51 -38.70
C ALA A 249 23.60 25.40 -37.16
N SER A 250 23.98 24.31 -36.49
CA SER A 250 24.72 23.08 -36.82
C SER A 250 24.84 22.24 -35.54
N GLY A 251 25.13 20.94 -35.65
CA GLY A 251 25.75 20.18 -34.56
C GLY A 251 25.27 18.75 -34.40
N GLY A 252 25.95 17.80 -35.06
CA GLY A 252 25.82 16.36 -34.83
C GLY A 252 26.37 15.94 -33.45
N GLN A 253 25.93 14.80 -32.90
CA GLN A 253 26.56 13.47 -32.93
C GLN A 253 25.85 12.61 -31.83
N PRO A 254 26.15 11.31 -31.62
CA PRO A 254 26.16 10.18 -32.53
C PRO A 254 25.36 8.95 -31.97
N LEU A 255 25.09 7.93 -32.79
CA LEU A 255 24.89 6.53 -32.36
C LEU A 255 26.29 5.85 -32.29
N PRO A 256 26.55 4.64 -31.69
CA PRO A 256 25.65 3.50 -31.44
C PRO A 256 25.97 2.68 -30.15
N GLY A 257 25.34 1.51 -29.96
CA GLY A 257 26.04 0.37 -29.35
C GLY A 257 25.27 -0.51 -28.37
N ASP A 258 24.77 -1.62 -28.91
CA ASP A 258 24.79 -2.99 -28.39
C ASP A 258 24.11 -3.38 -27.07
N GLY A 259 23.35 -4.47 -27.17
CA GLY A 259 22.49 -5.00 -26.13
C GLY A 259 23.24 -5.64 -24.98
N ASP A 260 22.56 -5.69 -23.84
CA ASP A 260 22.81 -6.73 -22.86
C ASP A 260 21.49 -7.28 -22.33
N ILE A 261 21.55 -8.58 -22.11
CA ILE A 261 20.46 -9.49 -21.80
C ILE A 261 20.12 -9.38 -20.33
N GLY A 262 18.80 -9.26 -20.06
CA GLY A 262 18.10 -9.65 -18.84
C GLY A 262 18.81 -9.53 -17.50
N ASP A 263 18.32 -8.63 -16.65
CA ASP A 263 18.34 -8.90 -15.22
C ASP A 263 17.10 -8.38 -14.50
N LEU A 264 16.42 -9.32 -13.83
CA LEU A 264 15.29 -9.11 -12.94
C LEU A 264 15.79 -8.40 -11.67
N GLN A 265 15.90 -7.08 -11.68
CA GLN A 265 16.20 -6.33 -10.47
C GLN A 265 14.92 -5.97 -9.72
N HIS A 266 14.62 -6.75 -8.68
CA HIS A 266 14.09 -6.16 -7.45
C HIS A 266 15.02 -5.01 -7.05
N GLY A 267 14.45 -3.81 -6.92
CA GLY A 267 15.17 -2.55 -6.73
C GLY A 267 16.29 -2.65 -5.71
N THR A 268 17.50 -2.88 -6.20
CA THR A 268 18.72 -2.73 -5.44
C THR A 268 18.93 -1.22 -5.38
N GLN A 269 18.67 -0.61 -4.23
CA GLN A 269 19.04 0.79 -4.02
C GLN A 269 20.52 0.92 -4.40
N SER A 270 20.82 1.79 -5.37
CA SER A 270 22.16 1.96 -5.94
C SER A 270 23.19 2.02 -4.80
N ALA A 271 24.24 1.18 -4.85
CA ALA A 271 25.30 1.08 -3.83
C ALA A 271 25.77 2.40 -3.18
N PRO A 272 25.91 3.54 -3.89
CA PRO A 272 26.20 4.84 -3.28
C PRO A 272 25.16 5.33 -2.24
N HIS A 273 23.87 5.06 -2.45
CA HIS A 273 22.80 5.47 -1.54
C HIS A 273 22.85 4.70 -0.22
N HIS A 274 23.22 3.41 -0.27
CA HIS A 274 23.33 2.57 0.92
C HIS A 274 24.48 3.00 1.83
N LEU A 275 25.65 3.31 1.25
CA LEU A 275 26.81 3.80 2.01
C LEU A 275 26.52 5.16 2.67
N GLN A 276 25.84 6.06 1.97
CA GLN A 276 25.44 7.34 2.54
C GLN A 276 24.45 7.15 3.72
N GLN A 277 23.52 6.22 3.60
CA GLN A 277 22.56 5.93 4.67
C GLN A 277 23.24 5.31 5.91
N LEU A 278 24.26 4.47 5.71
CA LEU A 278 25.09 3.94 6.79
C LEU A 278 25.85 5.05 7.52
N GLN A 279 26.48 5.97 6.78
CA GLN A 279 27.19 7.12 7.37
C GLN A 279 26.27 8.03 8.18
N LEU A 280 25.07 8.32 7.68
CA LEU A 280 24.07 9.11 8.42
C LEU A 280 23.64 8.41 9.70
N ARG A 281 23.51 7.07 9.65
CA ARG A 281 23.16 6.27 10.82
C ARG A 281 24.28 6.20 11.86
N GLU A 282 25.53 6.06 11.43
CA GLU A 282 26.70 6.14 12.31
C GLU A 282 26.80 7.51 12.99
N ALA A 283 26.50 8.59 12.26
CA ALA A 283 26.45 9.93 12.84
C ALA A 283 25.37 10.07 13.92
N TYR A 284 24.17 9.52 13.68
CA TYR A 284 23.10 9.48 14.69
C TYR A 284 23.52 8.68 15.93
N GLU A 285 24.09 7.49 15.75
CA GLU A 285 24.53 6.65 16.86
C GLU A 285 25.65 7.31 17.67
N GLY A 286 26.55 8.05 17.01
CA GLY A 286 27.58 8.86 17.65
C GLY A 286 26.99 9.96 18.54
N GLU A 287 26.01 10.72 18.04
CA GLU A 287 25.32 11.75 18.82
C GLU A 287 24.57 11.15 20.02
N VAL A 288 23.90 10.01 19.83
CA VAL A 288 23.22 9.30 20.91
C VAL A 288 24.21 8.76 21.96
N ALA A 289 25.43 8.39 21.56
CA ALA A 289 26.48 7.95 22.48
C ALA A 289 27.03 9.10 23.33
N LEU A 290 27.19 10.31 22.76
CA LEU A 290 27.66 11.51 23.47
C LEU A 290 26.73 11.93 24.62
N LEU A 291 25.44 11.58 24.53
CA LEU A 291 24.46 11.88 25.58
C LEU A 291 24.65 11.02 26.84
N GLY A 292 25.29 9.85 26.72
CA GLY A 292 25.68 8.98 27.84
C GLY A 292 24.57 8.79 28.89
N ASP A 293 24.90 9.05 30.15
CA ASP A 293 23.99 8.88 31.30
C ASP A 293 22.89 9.95 31.41
N LYS A 294 22.88 10.96 30.53
CA LYS A 294 21.89 12.05 30.56
C LYS A 294 20.58 11.69 29.85
N ARG A 295 20.48 10.49 29.27
CA ARG A 295 19.25 9.98 28.64
C ARG A 295 18.07 10.07 29.62
N GLY A 296 16.93 10.55 29.14
CA GLY A 296 15.73 10.83 29.94
C GLY A 296 15.76 12.09 30.80
N LYS A 297 16.91 12.79 30.92
CA LYS A 297 17.05 14.09 31.59
C LYS A 297 17.56 15.19 30.66
N LEU A 298 17.34 15.01 29.36
CA LEU A 298 17.76 15.95 28.33
C LEU A 298 16.81 17.14 28.24
N THR A 299 17.35 18.32 28.00
CA THR A 299 16.60 19.46 27.48
C THR A 299 16.54 19.38 25.96
N MET A 300 15.57 20.07 25.33
CA MET A 300 15.45 20.13 23.88
C MET A 300 16.77 20.56 23.19
N ALA A 301 17.47 21.54 23.76
CA ALA A 301 18.74 22.03 23.21
C ALA A 301 19.86 20.98 23.24
N LEU A 302 19.88 20.11 24.27
CA LEU A 302 20.84 19.01 24.35
C LEU A 302 20.46 17.83 23.45
N ALA A 303 19.16 17.64 23.20
CA ALA A 303 18.66 16.58 22.32
C ALA A 303 18.67 16.95 20.83
N GLU A 304 18.76 18.25 20.50
CA GLU A 304 18.65 18.76 19.12
C GLU A 304 19.66 18.12 18.14
N PRO A 305 20.96 17.99 18.44
CA PRO A 305 21.92 17.39 17.50
C PRO A 305 21.57 15.93 17.16
N ALA A 306 21.26 15.12 18.17
CA ALA A 306 20.84 13.73 18.00
C ALA A 306 19.50 13.62 17.26
N MET A 307 18.56 14.54 17.53
CA MET A 307 17.29 14.58 16.80
C MET A 307 17.49 14.94 15.32
N ARG A 308 18.32 15.94 15.00
CA ARG A 308 18.62 16.29 13.60
C ARG A 308 19.28 15.11 12.88
N ALA A 309 20.30 14.51 13.48
CA ALA A 309 20.97 13.34 12.92
C ALA A 309 20.02 12.15 12.72
N GLY A 310 19.12 11.88 13.67
CA GLY A 310 18.14 10.79 13.57
C GLY A 310 17.13 11.02 12.44
N TYR A 311 16.69 12.27 12.25
CA TYR A 311 15.80 12.62 11.16
C TYR A 311 16.49 12.57 9.79
N ASP A 312 17.77 12.92 9.72
CA ASP A 312 18.56 12.85 8.48
C ASP A 312 18.92 11.40 8.11
N ALA A 313 19.12 10.54 9.11
CA ALA A 313 19.29 9.09 8.96
C ALA A 313 17.96 8.34 8.75
N GLU A 314 16.83 9.06 8.65
CA GLU A 314 15.49 8.51 8.49
C GLU A 314 15.08 7.50 9.60
N VAL A 315 15.60 7.69 10.82
CA VAL A 315 15.26 6.86 11.98
C VAL A 315 13.80 7.13 12.41
N PRO A 316 12.99 6.09 12.63
CA PRO A 316 11.65 6.25 13.17
C PRO A 316 11.63 7.04 14.47
N VAL A 317 10.73 8.02 14.59
CA VAL A 317 10.59 8.89 15.77
C VAL A 317 10.40 8.10 17.07
N ALA A 318 9.77 6.92 17.00
CA ALA A 318 9.63 6.01 18.14
C ALA A 318 10.98 5.48 18.66
N LEU A 319 11.93 5.19 17.75
CA LEU A 319 13.27 4.77 18.13
C LEU A 319 14.08 5.94 18.67
N ILE A 320 13.96 7.13 18.06
CA ILE A 320 14.57 8.36 18.60
C ILE A 320 14.10 8.63 20.04
N ALA A 321 12.82 8.43 20.34
CA ALA A 321 12.27 8.56 21.69
C ALA A 321 12.86 7.54 22.67
N GLN A 322 12.99 6.29 22.25
CA GLN A 322 13.61 5.24 23.05
C GLN A 322 15.10 5.53 23.33
N ASP A 323 15.86 5.93 22.31
CA ASP A 323 17.30 6.17 22.39
C ASP A 323 17.63 7.39 23.27
N LEU A 324 16.80 8.43 23.20
CA LEU A 324 16.92 9.62 24.04
C LEU A 324 16.35 9.43 25.45
N GLY A 325 15.63 8.33 25.69
CA GLY A 325 15.00 8.00 26.98
C GLY A 325 13.83 8.92 27.34
N HIS A 326 13.14 9.48 26.35
CA HIS A 326 12.04 10.43 26.54
C HIS A 326 10.71 9.89 26.01
N PRO A 327 9.56 10.29 26.56
CA PRO A 327 8.26 9.94 26.00
C PRO A 327 8.12 10.41 24.55
N LEU A 328 7.42 9.61 23.73
CA LEU A 328 7.18 9.91 22.31
C LEU A 328 6.53 11.28 22.11
N GLY A 329 5.61 11.68 23.00
CA GLY A 329 4.95 12.99 22.96
C GLY A 329 5.95 14.14 23.04
N THR A 330 6.88 14.07 24.01
CA THR A 330 7.94 15.06 24.20
C THR A 330 8.81 15.21 22.96
N ILE A 331 9.26 14.10 22.37
CA ILE A 331 10.08 14.13 21.15
C ILE A 331 9.31 14.68 19.96
N LYS A 332 8.02 14.35 19.80
CA LYS A 332 7.17 14.94 18.75
C LYS A 332 7.03 16.47 18.92
N THR A 333 6.82 16.94 20.15
CA THR A 333 6.76 18.37 20.45
C THR A 333 8.09 19.06 20.14
N TRP A 334 9.21 18.45 20.51
CA TRP A 334 10.54 18.98 20.19
C TRP A 334 10.79 18.98 18.68
N ALA A 335 10.42 17.92 17.97
CA ALA A 335 10.58 17.85 16.52
C ALA A 335 9.79 18.95 15.79
N ASN A 336 8.59 19.27 16.27
CA ASN A 336 7.79 20.39 15.76
C ASN A 336 8.46 21.74 16.06
N ARG A 337 8.99 21.94 17.28
CA ARG A 337 9.68 23.18 17.68
C ARG A 337 11.01 23.39 16.97
N LEU A 338 11.66 22.30 16.57
CA LEU A 338 12.90 22.29 15.78
C LEU A 338 12.64 22.29 14.27
N GLU A 339 11.38 22.41 13.85
CA GLU A 339 10.94 22.43 12.44
C GLU A 339 11.34 21.18 11.64
N LEU A 340 11.62 20.05 12.32
CA LEU A 340 12.04 18.80 11.69
C LEU A 340 10.88 18.07 10.99
N THR A 341 9.65 18.42 11.32
CA THR A 341 8.40 17.86 10.80
C THR A 341 7.80 18.66 9.63
N SER A 342 8.48 19.69 9.13
CA SER A 342 7.96 20.57 8.08
C SER A 342 7.48 19.80 6.83
N ILE A 343 6.37 20.31 6.29
CA ILE A 343 5.72 20.03 5.00
C ILE A 343 6.72 19.86 3.84
N ASP A 344 7.87 20.53 3.89
CA ASP A 344 8.93 20.42 2.90
C ASP A 344 9.54 19.02 2.79
N ARG A 345 9.63 18.25 3.89
CA ARG A 345 10.07 16.84 3.85
C ARG A 345 8.98 15.91 3.35
N MET A 346 7.72 16.22 3.60
CA MET A 346 6.59 15.50 3.02
C MET A 346 6.60 15.69 1.49
N HIS A 347 6.88 16.90 1.00
CA HIS A 347 7.07 17.19 -0.43
C HIS A 347 8.35 16.56 -0.99
N ALA A 348 9.47 16.57 -0.26
CA ALA A 348 10.69 15.88 -0.68
C ALA A 348 10.47 14.35 -0.79
N ARG A 349 9.65 13.75 0.09
CA ARG A 349 9.20 12.35 -0.03
C ARG A 349 8.27 12.15 -1.23
N GLN A 350 7.28 13.03 -1.44
CA GLN A 350 6.38 12.94 -2.60
C GLN A 350 7.14 13.03 -3.92
N GLN A 351 8.11 13.94 -4.03
CA GLN A 351 8.98 14.09 -5.20
C GLN A 351 9.90 12.86 -5.41
N ARG A 352 10.48 12.29 -4.35
CA ARG A 352 11.30 11.06 -4.43
C ARG A 352 10.51 9.82 -4.88
N TYR A 353 9.21 9.77 -4.63
CA TYR A 353 8.33 8.65 -5.03
C TYR A 353 7.47 8.96 -6.27
N GLY A 354 7.80 10.01 -7.03
CA GLY A 354 7.14 10.33 -8.31
C GLY A 354 5.72 10.89 -8.19
N GLY A 355 5.29 11.31 -7.00
CA GLY A 355 4.07 12.07 -6.82
C GLY A 355 4.32 13.53 -7.18
N ALA A 356 3.86 13.98 -8.35
CA ALA A 356 3.84 15.40 -8.68
C ALA A 356 2.96 16.16 -7.67
N ALA A 357 3.45 17.32 -7.24
CA ALA A 357 2.80 18.21 -6.27
C ALA A 357 1.56 18.91 -6.84
#